data_AF-A1VQ76-F1
#
_entry.id   AF-A1VQ76-F1
#
_cell.length_a   1.000
_cell.length_b   1.000
_cell.length_c   1.000
_cell.angle_alpha   90.00
_cell.angle_beta   90.00
_cell.angle_gamma   90.00
#
_symmetry.space_group_name_H-M   'P 1'
#
loop_
_entity.id
_entity.type
_entity.pdbx_description
1 polymer ?
#
loop_
_entity_poly.entity_id
_entity_poly.type
_entity_poly.pdbx_seq_one_letter_code
_entity_poly.pdbx_strand_id
1 'polypeptide(L)' 'MARTPIGSPDTMIAAHALSQQALLVTNHTREFAQLPGLQPGNWVTVT' A
#
# COMPACT_ATOMS: atom_id res chain seq x y z
N MET A 1 -19.06 -9.84 -0.35
CA MET A 1 -17.88 -9.82 0.55
C MET A 1 -17.40 -8.40 0.72
N ALA A 2 -17.49 -7.82 1.93
CA ALA A 2 -16.95 -6.50 2.22
C ALA A 2 -15.43 -6.60 2.40
N ARG A 3 -14.68 -5.74 1.73
CA ARG A 3 -13.22 -5.58 1.92
C ARG A 3 -12.94 -5.04 3.33
N THR A 4 -11.94 -5.60 4.02
CA THR A 4 -11.46 -5.07 5.30
C THR A 4 -10.84 -3.68 5.07
N PRO A 5 -11.23 -2.66 5.85
CA PRO A 5 -10.60 -1.35 5.77
C PRO A 5 -9.12 -1.43 6.16
N ILE A 6 -8.28 -0.62 5.50
CA ILE A 6 -6.87 -0.46 5.84
C ILE A 6 -6.72 0.03 7.28
N GLY A 7 -5.76 -0.52 8.02
CA GLY A 7 -5.47 -0.12 9.40
C GLY A 7 -4.98 1.33 9.51
N SER A 8 -5.10 1.94 10.70
CA SER A 8 -4.63 3.32 10.91
C SER A 8 -3.14 3.54 10.58
N PRO A 9 -2.20 2.62 10.95
CA PRO A 9 -0.80 2.77 10.58
C PRO A 9 -0.57 2.74 9.06
N ASP A 10 -1.19 1.77 8.38
CA ASP A 10 -1.09 1.61 6.93
C ASP A 10 -1.67 2.82 6.19
N THR A 11 -2.74 3.42 6.73
CA THR A 11 -3.30 4.66 6.21
C THR A 11 -2.29 5.81 6.27
N MET A 12 -1.56 5.95 7.38
CA MET A 12 -0.52 6.99 7.51
C MET A 12 0.66 6.75 6.57
N ILE A 13 1.09 5.49 6.40
CA ILE A 13 2.14 5.10 5.47
C ILE A 13 1.74 5.44 4.03
N ALA A 14 0.52 5.09 3.63
CA ALA A 14 0.00 5.40 2.31
C ALA A 14 -0.12 6.90 2.06
N ALA A 15 -0.63 7.66 3.05
CA ALA A 15 -0.74 9.11 2.96
C ALA A 15 0.63 9.78 2.79
N HIS A 16 1.65 9.30 3.51
CA HIS A 16 3.02 9.78 3.35
C HIS A 16 3.57 9.48 1.95
N ALA A 17 3.43 8.25 1.46
CA ALA A 17 3.87 7.86 0.11
C ALA A 17 3.20 8.70 -0.98
N LEU A 18 1.88 8.94 -0.87
CA LEU A 18 1.13 9.81 -1.77
C LEU A 18 1.63 11.26 -1.74
N SER A 19 1.87 11.81 -0.53
CA SER A 19 2.39 13.17 -0.37
C SER A 19 3.76 13.35 -1.03
N GLN A 20 4.57 12.30 -1.09
CA GLN A 20 5.91 12.33 -1.69
C GLN A 20 5.92 11.87 -3.16
N GLN A 21 4.77 11.48 -3.72
CA GLN A 21 4.67 10.83 -5.04
C GLN A 21 5.63 9.63 -5.16
N ALA A 22 5.83 8.90 -4.05
CA ALA A 22 6.80 7.83 -3.93
C ALA A 22 6.16 6.45 -4.20
N LEU A 23 6.99 5.51 -4.65
CA LEU A 23 6.62 4.11 -4.75
C LEU A 23 6.59 3.47 -3.35
N LEU A 24 5.47 2.86 -2.96
CA LEU A 24 5.39 2.13 -1.69
C LEU A 24 5.80 0.67 -1.91
N VAL A 25 6.98 0.28 -1.46
CA VAL A 25 7.41 -1.13 -1.51
C VAL A 25 6.93 -1.87 -0.26
N THR A 26 6.16 -2.95 -0.46
CA THR A 26 5.58 -3.77 0.62
C THR A 26 5.32 -5.20 0.15
N ASN A 27 5.34 -6.16 1.07
CA ASN A 27 4.90 -7.54 0.81
C ASN A 27 3.36 -7.70 0.94
N HIS A 28 2.64 -6.67 1.41
CA HIS A 28 1.18 -6.65 1.56
C HIS A 28 0.47 -5.79 0.50
N THR A 29 0.87 -5.92 -0.77
CA THR A 29 0.38 -5.05 -1.86
C THR A 29 -1.14 -5.05 -2.06
N ARG A 30 -1.85 -6.12 -1.67
CA ARG A 30 -3.30 -6.25 -1.85
C ARG A 30 -4.11 -5.21 -1.10
N GLU A 31 -3.65 -4.81 0.09
CA GLU A 31 -4.34 -3.83 0.91
C GLU A 31 -4.17 -2.44 0.28
N PHE A 32 -2.92 -2.09 -0.06
CA PHE A 32 -2.55 -0.80 -0.63
C PHE A 32 -3.03 -0.57 -2.07
N ALA A 33 -3.21 -1.63 -2.87
CA ALA A 33 -3.72 -1.53 -4.24
C ALA A 33 -5.13 -0.93 -4.34
N GLN A 34 -5.85 -0.81 -3.22
CA GLN A 34 -7.19 -0.23 -3.16
C GLN A 34 -7.16 1.30 -3.05
N LEU A 35 -6.01 1.91 -2.78
CA LEU A 35 -5.86 3.34 -2.58
C LEU A 35 -5.61 4.05 -3.92
N PRO A 36 -6.51 4.96 -4.34
CA PRO A 36 -6.37 5.66 -5.61
C PRO A 36 -5.10 6.53 -5.60
N GLY A 37 -4.29 6.40 -6.66
CA GLY A 37 -3.05 7.14 -6.85
C GLY A 37 -1.82 6.53 -6.14
N LEU A 38 -1.99 5.49 -5.32
CA LEU A 38 -0.87 4.81 -4.68
C LEU A 38 -0.34 3.71 -5.62
N GLN A 39 0.98 3.66 -5.77
CA GLN A 39 1.67 2.65 -6.57
C GLN A 39 2.42 1.68 -5.64
N PRO A 40 1.81 0.54 -5.25
CA PRO A 40 2.48 -0.47 -4.44
C PRO A 40 3.40 -1.35 -5.30
N GLY A 41 4.63 -1.57 -4.85
CA GLY A 41 5.59 -2.52 -5.41
C GLY A 41 5.88 -3.67 -4.45
N ASN A 42 6.32 -4.81 -4.96
CA ASN A 42 6.80 -5.93 -4.13
C ASN A 42 8.16 -6.40 -4.64
N TRP A 43 9.15 -6.45 -3.75
CA TRP A 43 10.50 -6.96 -4.04
C TRP A 43 10.74 -8.37 -3.51
N VAL A 44 9.79 -8.94 -2.77
CA VAL A 44 9.91 -10.31 -2.26
C VAL A 44 9.80 -11.28 -3.43
N THR A 45 10.89 -11.98 -3.71
CA THR A 45 10.93 -13.10 -4.66
C THR A 45 10.52 -14.38 -3.94
N VAL A 46 9.61 -15.15 -4.55
CA VAL A 46 9.31 -16.51 -4.06
C VAL A 46 10.53 -17.38 -4.35
N THR A 47 11.10 -18.00 -3.32
CA THR A 47 12.21 -18.95 -3.44
C THR A 47 11.66 -20.36 -3.61
#